data_AF-A0A973GZL1-F1
#
_entry.id   AF-A0A973GZL1-F1
#
_cell.length_a   1.000
_cell.length_b   1.000
_cell.length_c   1.000
_cell.angle_alpha   90.00
_cell.angle_beta   90.00
_cell.angle_gamma   90.00
#
_symmetry.space_group_name_H-M   'P 1'
#
loop_
_entity.id
_entity.type
_entity.pdbx_description
1 polymer ?
#
loop_
_entity_poly.entity_id
_entity_poly.type
_entity_poly.pdbx_seq_one_letter_code
_entity_poly.pdbx_strand_id
1 'polypeptide(L)'
;PHHLVEAFRSTMEEVGESDLILHVVDGSHPNPEEQLAAVREVITDVGATGVPEIVVINKADAADPLTLQRLMRIEKRSIAVSARTGRGIQELLALIDNELPRPSVEIEALVPYTLGKLVARAHSEGEVISEEHTPEGTLLKVRVHEELAADLAPYVPAPVA
;
A
#
# COMPACT_ATOMS: atom_id res chain seq x y z
N PRO A 1 3.45 24.28 -17.72
CA PRO A 1 4.67 24.61 -16.96
C PRO A 1 5.43 23.32 -16.58
N HIS A 2 6.45 22.95 -17.36
CA HIS A 2 7.12 21.65 -17.27
C HIS A 2 8.12 21.54 -16.10
N HIS A 3 8.65 22.65 -15.59
CA HIS A 3 9.62 22.64 -14.48
C HIS A 3 9.06 22.17 -13.13
N LEU A 4 7.74 22.25 -12.92
CA LEU A 4 7.12 21.73 -11.70
C LEU A 4 7.06 20.20 -11.75
N VAL A 5 6.82 19.63 -12.94
CA VAL A 5 6.67 18.18 -13.16
C VAL A 5 7.99 17.44 -12.94
N GLU A 6 9.14 18.03 -13.29
CA GLU A 6 10.46 17.43 -13.05
C GLU A 6 10.81 17.33 -11.56
N ALA A 7 10.46 18.34 -10.76
CA ALA A 7 10.66 18.31 -9.31
C ALA A 7 9.77 17.23 -8.63
N PHE A 8 8.57 16.99 -9.17
CA PHE A 8 7.70 15.90 -8.71
C PHE A 8 8.23 14.53 -9.13
N ARG A 9 8.83 14.40 -10.33
CA ARG A 9 9.31 13.12 -10.86
C ARG A 9 10.30 12.43 -9.91
N SER A 10 11.28 13.16 -9.37
CA SER A 10 12.26 12.60 -8.43
C SER A 10 11.64 12.16 -7.09
N THR A 11 10.51 12.74 -6.68
CA THR A 11 9.74 12.30 -5.49
C THR A 11 8.66 11.26 -5.82
N MET A 12 8.42 11.00 -7.10
CA MET A 12 7.41 10.04 -7.56
C MET A 12 8.02 8.71 -8.04
N GLU A 13 9.35 8.58 -8.08
CA GLU A 13 10.01 7.27 -8.26
C GLU A 13 9.60 6.28 -7.16
N GLU A 14 9.44 6.76 -5.91
CA GLU A 14 8.93 5.97 -4.78
C GLU A 14 7.51 5.41 -5.02
N VAL A 15 6.72 6.00 -5.93
CA VAL A 15 5.38 5.49 -6.26
C VAL A 15 5.46 4.13 -6.94
N GLY A 16 6.50 3.89 -7.74
CA GLY A 16 6.70 2.59 -8.40
C GLY A 16 6.99 1.45 -7.43
N GLU A 17 7.47 1.77 -6.23
CA GLU A 17 7.76 0.81 -5.15
C GLU A 17 6.60 0.65 -4.16
N SER A 18 5.52 1.42 -4.33
CA SER A 18 4.36 1.33 -3.44
C SER A 18 3.54 0.06 -3.69
N ASP A 19 2.96 -0.49 -2.62
CA ASP A 19 2.05 -1.64 -2.71
C ASP A 19 0.67 -1.26 -3.27
N LEU A 20 0.27 0.01 -3.13
CA LEU A 20 -1.06 0.51 -3.46
C LEU A 20 -1.04 2.03 -3.68
N ILE A 21 -1.63 2.49 -4.78
CA ILE A 21 -1.83 3.91 -5.10
C ILE A 21 -3.25 4.34 -4.72
N LEU A 22 -3.35 5.37 -3.88
CA LEU A 22 -4.60 6.10 -3.63
C LEU A 22 -4.64 7.37 -4.47
N HIS A 23 -5.38 7.32 -5.57
CA HIS A 23 -5.53 8.45 -6.48
C HIS A 23 -6.74 9.28 -6.09
N VAL A 24 -6.51 10.38 -5.36
CA VAL A 24 -7.58 11.26 -4.88
C VAL A 24 -7.99 12.26 -5.96
N VAL A 25 -9.27 12.23 -6.36
CA VAL A 25 -9.86 13.14 -7.35
C VAL A 25 -10.91 14.03 -6.69
N ASP A 26 -10.94 15.32 -7.03
CA ASP A 26 -11.99 16.23 -6.56
C ASP A 26 -13.29 16.03 -7.35
N GLY A 27 -14.26 15.33 -6.76
CA GLY A 27 -15.56 15.08 -7.40
C GLY A 27 -16.44 16.33 -7.56
N SER A 28 -16.12 17.44 -6.88
CA SER A 28 -16.84 18.71 -7.04
C SER A 28 -16.28 19.59 -8.16
N HIS A 29 -15.15 19.19 -8.76
CA HIS A 29 -14.55 19.90 -9.87
C HIS A 29 -15.46 19.84 -11.12
N PRO A 30 -15.53 20.87 -11.97
CA PRO A 30 -16.33 20.83 -13.20
C PRO A 30 -15.85 19.81 -14.22
N ASN A 31 -14.58 19.40 -14.16
CA ASN A 31 -13.98 18.38 -15.03
C ASN A 31 -13.05 17.46 -14.23
N PRO A 32 -13.59 16.49 -13.46
CA PRO A 32 -12.80 15.57 -12.66
C PRO A 32 -12.07 14.53 -13.52
N GLU A 33 -12.58 14.21 -14.71
CA GLU A 33 -11.96 13.25 -15.64
C GLU A 33 -10.62 13.74 -16.16
N GLU A 34 -10.51 15.04 -16.45
CA GLU A 34 -9.27 15.64 -16.92
C GLU A 34 -8.17 15.59 -15.84
N GLN A 35 -8.54 15.82 -14.57
CA GLN A 35 -7.60 15.68 -13.45
C GLN A 35 -7.13 14.23 -13.31
N LEU A 36 -8.07 13.28 -13.37
CA LEU A 36 -7.77 11.86 -13.32
C LEU A 36 -6.82 11.44 -14.45
N ALA A 37 -7.09 11.87 -15.68
CA ALA A 37 -6.24 11.56 -16.83
C ALA A 37 -4.83 12.15 -16.68
N ALA A 38 -4.73 13.42 -16.27
CA ALA A 38 -3.44 14.09 -16.10
C ALA A 38 -2.54 13.41 -15.05
N VAL A 39 -3.11 12.95 -13.94
CA VAL A 39 -2.33 12.23 -12.91
C VAL A 39 -1.95 10.82 -13.40
N ARG A 40 -2.82 10.13 -14.16
CA ARG A 40 -2.47 8.83 -14.76
C ARG A 40 -1.34 8.93 -15.78
N GLU A 41 -1.25 10.03 -16.52
CA GLU A 41 -0.08 10.31 -17.37
C GLU A 41 1.21 10.36 -16.53
N VAL A 42 1.18 11.04 -15.38
CA VAL A 42 2.34 11.10 -14.47
C VAL A 42 2.68 9.72 -13.89
N ILE A 43 1.69 8.95 -13.43
CA ILE A 43 1.88 7.57 -12.94
C ILE A 43 2.54 6.69 -14.02
N THR A 44 2.11 6.88 -15.27
CA THR A 44 2.68 6.16 -16.42
C THR A 44 4.13 6.57 -16.67
N ASP A 45 4.41 7.87 -16.66
CA ASP A 45 5.75 8.42 -16.88
C ASP A 45 6.79 7.97 -15.84
N VAL A 46 6.36 7.67 -14.61
CA VAL A 46 7.22 7.16 -13.53
C VAL A 46 7.27 5.63 -13.48
N GLY A 47 6.61 4.92 -14.41
CA GLY A 47 6.65 3.46 -14.49
C GLY A 47 5.81 2.72 -13.45
N ALA A 48 4.93 3.41 -12.73
CA ALA A 48 4.14 2.82 -11.64
C ALA A 48 2.81 2.18 -12.10
N THR A 49 2.65 1.87 -13.40
CA THR A 49 1.41 1.30 -13.95
C THR A 49 1.11 -0.12 -13.47
N GLY A 50 2.09 -0.81 -12.90
CA GLY A 50 1.93 -2.15 -12.33
C GLY A 50 1.35 -2.16 -10.92
N VAL A 51 1.33 -1.01 -10.24
CA VAL A 51 0.83 -0.89 -8.88
C VAL A 51 -0.70 -0.82 -8.88
N PRO A 52 -1.40 -1.57 -8.01
CA PRO A 52 -2.84 -1.43 -7.83
C PRO A 52 -3.26 0.02 -7.56
N GLU A 53 -4.30 0.50 -8.25
CA GLU A 53 -4.85 1.85 -8.07
C GLU A 53 -6.28 1.78 -7.50
N ILE A 54 -6.56 2.59 -6.47
CA ILE A 54 -7.91 2.93 -6.02
C ILE A 54 -8.15 4.41 -6.30
N VAL A 55 -9.19 4.71 -7.08
CA VAL A 55 -9.63 6.09 -7.35
C VAL A 55 -10.55 6.57 -6.22
N VAL A 56 -10.08 7.53 -5.44
CA VAL A 56 -10.79 8.10 -4.29
C VAL A 56 -11.45 9.41 -4.71
N ILE A 57 -12.75 9.39 -4.99
CA ILE A 57 -13.52 10.57 -5.40
C ILE A 57 -13.90 11.36 -4.15
N ASN A 58 -13.08 12.36 -3.80
CA ASN A 58 -13.25 13.19 -2.61
C ASN A 58 -14.25 14.33 -2.85
N LYS A 59 -14.63 15.02 -1.78
CA LYS A 59 -15.64 16.11 -1.75
C LYS A 59 -17.01 15.68 -2.22
N ALA A 60 -17.37 14.43 -1.98
CA ALA A 60 -18.66 13.90 -2.38
C ALA A 60 -19.84 14.55 -1.63
N ASP A 61 -19.59 15.36 -0.59
CA ASP A 61 -20.58 16.24 0.05
C ASP A 61 -20.97 17.47 -0.79
N ALA A 62 -20.09 17.91 -1.69
CA ALA A 62 -20.28 19.07 -2.56
C ALA A 62 -20.41 18.71 -4.05
N ALA A 63 -20.09 17.46 -4.41
CA ALA A 63 -20.16 16.97 -5.78
C ALA A 63 -21.60 16.75 -6.26
N ASP A 64 -21.80 16.96 -7.56
CA ASP A 64 -23.05 16.61 -8.23
C ASP A 64 -23.25 15.07 -8.26
N PRO A 65 -24.43 14.54 -7.84
CA PRO A 65 -24.66 13.10 -7.80
C PRO A 65 -24.52 12.39 -9.15
N LEU A 66 -24.89 13.04 -10.25
CA LEU A 66 -24.74 12.45 -11.59
C LEU A 66 -23.26 12.32 -11.97
N THR A 67 -22.46 13.32 -11.62
CA THR A 67 -21.00 13.31 -11.78
C THR A 67 -20.36 12.17 -10.98
N LEU A 68 -20.72 12.02 -9.71
CA LEU A 68 -20.25 10.91 -8.87
C LEU A 68 -20.61 9.55 -9.47
N GLN A 69 -21.88 9.35 -9.86
CA GLN A 69 -22.34 8.10 -10.44
C GLN A 69 -21.63 7.78 -11.76
N ARG A 70 -21.34 8.79 -12.57
CA ARG A 70 -20.62 8.65 -13.83
C ARG A 70 -19.17 8.24 -13.60
N LEU A 71 -18.46 8.91 -12.70
CA LEU A 71 -17.09 8.54 -12.30
C LEU A 71 -17.04 7.12 -11.76
N MET A 72 -17.92 6.75 -10.84
CA MET A 72 -17.96 5.40 -10.25
C MET A 72 -18.32 4.31 -11.27
N ARG A 73 -18.98 4.66 -12.37
CA ARG A 73 -19.29 3.70 -13.45
C ARG A 73 -18.09 3.49 -14.38
N ILE A 74 -17.33 4.55 -14.65
CA ILE A 74 -16.14 4.50 -15.49
C ILE A 74 -15.01 3.80 -14.73
N GLU A 75 -14.82 4.19 -13.48
CA GLU A 75 -13.74 3.71 -12.62
C GLU A 75 -14.18 2.51 -11.79
N LYS A 76 -13.83 1.31 -12.26
CA LYS A 76 -14.22 0.04 -11.62
C LYS A 76 -13.71 -0.12 -10.19
N ARG A 77 -12.54 0.46 -9.89
CA ARG A 77 -11.93 0.51 -8.55
C ARG A 77 -11.99 1.92 -8.03
N SER A 78 -13.18 2.35 -7.62
CA SER A 78 -13.37 3.69 -7.09
C SER A 78 -14.31 3.73 -5.89
N ILE A 79 -14.12 4.75 -5.06
CA ILE A 79 -14.94 5.01 -3.89
C ILE A 79 -15.16 6.51 -3.70
N ALA A 80 -16.40 6.89 -3.41
CA ALA A 80 -16.77 8.28 -3.15
C ALA A 80 -16.68 8.58 -1.66
N VAL A 81 -15.87 9.57 -1.30
CA VAL A 81 -15.64 9.98 0.09
C VAL A 81 -15.83 11.48 0.26
N SER A 82 -16.04 11.89 1.51
CA SER A 82 -15.91 13.28 1.91
C SER A 82 -14.95 13.34 3.08
N ALA A 83 -13.71 13.74 2.81
CA ALA A 83 -12.71 13.96 3.86
C ALA A 83 -13.16 15.01 4.89
N ARG A 84 -14.05 15.94 4.48
CA ARG A 84 -14.63 16.96 5.35
C ARG A 84 -15.62 16.39 6.36
N THR A 85 -16.49 15.48 5.91
CA THR A 85 -17.59 14.95 6.75
C THR A 85 -17.27 13.57 7.34
N GLY A 86 -16.21 12.92 6.86
CA GLY A 86 -15.87 11.53 7.23
C GLY A 86 -16.65 10.47 6.46
N ARG A 87 -17.61 10.86 5.61
CA ARG A 87 -18.42 9.91 4.81
C ARG A 87 -17.52 9.08 3.89
N GLY A 88 -17.71 7.76 3.87
CA GLY A 88 -16.99 6.85 2.98
C GLY A 88 -15.58 6.48 3.45
N ILE A 89 -15.09 7.07 4.55
CA ILE A 89 -13.71 6.84 5.02
C ILE A 89 -13.55 5.44 5.62
N GLN A 90 -14.54 4.92 6.33
CA GLN A 90 -14.46 3.56 6.90
C GLN A 90 -14.48 2.51 5.79
N GLU A 91 -15.30 2.72 4.77
CA GLU A 91 -15.36 1.88 3.58
C GLU A 91 -14.07 1.97 2.76
N LEU A 92 -13.43 3.14 2.69
CA LEU A 92 -12.11 3.32 2.08
C LEU A 92 -11.04 2.55 2.85
N LEU A 93 -11.00 2.64 4.17
CA LEU A 93 -10.06 1.88 5.01
C LEU A 93 -10.22 0.38 4.80
N ALA A 94 -11.47 -0.12 4.81
CA ALA A 94 -11.74 -1.53 4.55
C ALA A 94 -11.33 -1.95 3.12
N LEU A 95 -11.45 -1.06 2.13
CA LEU A 95 -11.00 -1.35 0.77
C LEU A 95 -9.46 -1.40 0.69
N ILE A 96 -8.78 -0.47 1.36
CA ILE A 96 -7.31 -0.47 1.47
C ILE A 96 -6.83 -1.78 2.10
N ASP A 97 -7.40 -2.18 3.24
CA ASP A 97 -7.03 -3.43 3.93
C ASP A 97 -7.21 -4.68 3.06
N ASN A 98 -8.14 -4.66 2.11
CA ASN A 98 -8.38 -5.78 1.19
C ASN A 98 -7.44 -5.78 -0.02
N GLU A 99 -6.97 -4.62 -0.47
CA GLU A 99 -6.09 -4.49 -1.65
C GLU A 99 -4.61 -4.52 -1.27
N LEU A 100 -4.24 -4.18 -0.03
CA LEU A 100 -2.88 -4.33 0.44
C LEU A 100 -2.45 -5.81 0.37
N PRO A 101 -1.26 -6.11 -0.15
CA PRO A 101 -0.74 -7.48 -0.15
C PRO A 101 -0.68 -7.97 1.28
N ARG A 102 -1.27 -9.13 1.57
CA ARG A 102 -1.14 -9.73 2.89
C ARG A 102 0.28 -10.30 3.00
N PRO A 103 0.93 -10.21 4.19
CA PRO A 103 2.13 -10.99 4.44
C PRO A 103 1.77 -12.44 4.13
N SER A 104 2.45 -13.05 3.15
CA SER A 104 2.08 -14.35 2.59
C SER A 104 3.19 -15.38 2.80
N VAL A 105 4.39 -14.93 3.14
CA VAL A 105 5.55 -15.79 3.33
C VAL A 105 5.62 -16.19 4.79
N GLU A 106 5.29 -17.45 5.07
CA GLU A 106 5.53 -18.07 6.36
C GLU A 106 7.00 -18.54 6.41
N ILE A 107 7.76 -18.05 7.38
CA ILE A 107 9.17 -18.38 7.57
C ILE A 107 9.44 -18.71 9.04
N GLU A 108 10.29 -19.70 9.25
CA GLU A 108 10.82 -20.06 10.55
C GLU A 108 12.32 -19.76 10.58
N ALA A 109 12.75 -18.87 11.46
CA ALA A 109 14.11 -18.34 11.50
C ALA A 109 14.64 -18.26 12.94
N LEU A 110 15.86 -18.72 13.15
CA LEU A 110 16.58 -18.61 14.42
C LEU A 110 17.45 -17.36 14.41
N VAL A 111 16.89 -16.25 14.91
CA VAL A 111 17.53 -14.93 14.87
C VAL A 111 18.47 -14.75 16.07
N PRO A 112 19.78 -14.55 15.88
CA PRO A 112 20.71 -14.28 16.97
C PRO A 112 20.33 -13.02 17.77
N TYR A 113 20.62 -13.00 19.07
CA TYR A 113 20.33 -11.85 19.94
C TYR A 113 21.02 -10.54 19.51
N THR A 114 22.10 -10.63 18.71
CA THR A 114 22.77 -9.47 18.11
C THR A 114 21.91 -8.75 17.06
N LEU A 115 20.86 -9.42 16.56
CA LEU A 115 19.97 -8.94 15.50
C LEU A 115 18.54 -8.70 16.01
N GLY A 116 18.37 -8.28 17.28
CA GLY A 116 17.06 -7.99 17.86
C GLY A 116 16.21 -6.97 17.07
N LYS A 117 16.81 -6.17 16.18
CA LYS A 117 16.08 -5.32 15.23
C LYS A 117 15.22 -6.12 14.25
N LEU A 118 15.68 -7.29 13.78
CA LEU A 118 14.90 -8.15 12.88
C LEU A 118 13.70 -8.75 13.61
N VAL A 119 13.89 -9.17 14.87
CA VAL A 119 12.79 -9.63 15.74
C VAL A 119 11.75 -8.52 15.91
N ALA A 120 12.19 -7.31 16.26
CA ALA A 120 11.29 -6.17 16.42
C ALA A 120 10.52 -5.84 15.13
N ARG A 121 11.18 -5.89 13.96
CA ARG A 121 10.52 -5.71 12.66
C ARG A 121 9.50 -6.80 12.38
N ALA A 122 9.81 -8.07 12.70
CA ALA A 122 8.86 -9.16 12.54
C ALA A 122 7.60 -8.99 13.42
N HIS A 123 7.70 -8.35 14.58
CA HIS A 123 6.55 -7.98 15.40
C HIS A 123 5.75 -6.80 14.86
N SER A 124 6.40 -5.82 14.21
CA SER A 124 5.72 -4.61 13.72
C SER A 124 5.14 -4.77 12.31
N GLU A 125 5.81 -5.52 11.45
CA GLU A 125 5.51 -5.66 10.02
C GLU A 125 4.94 -7.05 9.68
N GLY A 126 4.89 -7.97 10.65
CA GLY A 126 4.50 -9.37 10.45
C GLY A 126 3.42 -9.88 11.40
N GLU A 127 2.91 -11.06 11.08
CA GLU A 127 2.04 -11.85 11.96
C GLU A 127 2.88 -12.93 12.65
N VAL A 128 3.12 -12.79 13.96
CA VAL A 128 3.89 -13.77 14.72
C VAL A 128 3.04 -14.98 15.07
N ILE A 129 3.43 -16.15 14.58
CA ILE A 129 2.75 -17.44 14.81
C ILE A 129 3.29 -18.08 16.09
N SER A 130 4.61 -18.08 16.27
CA SER A 130 5.26 -18.55 17.50
C SER A 130 6.64 -17.94 17.70
N GLU A 131 7.07 -17.88 18.96
CA GLU A 131 8.37 -17.36 19.37
C GLU A 131 8.93 -18.18 20.52
N GLU A 132 10.17 -18.64 20.39
CA GLU A 132 10.88 -19.41 21.42
C GLU A 132 12.30 -18.84 21.62
N HIS A 133 12.70 -18.69 22.89
CA HIS A 133 14.04 -18.23 23.24
C HIS A 133 14.97 -19.43 23.45
N THR A 134 16.00 -19.53 22.62
CA THR A 134 17.03 -20.58 22.68
C THR A 134 18.36 -19.99 23.15
N PRO A 135 19.36 -20.83 23.51
CA PRO A 135 20.70 -20.34 23.82
C PRO A 135 21.37 -19.58 22.65
N GLU A 136 21.04 -19.95 21.42
CA GLU A 136 21.66 -19.42 20.19
C GLU A 136 20.95 -18.17 19.64
N GLY A 137 19.69 -17.93 20.04
CA GLY A 137 18.88 -16.80 19.58
C GLY A 137 17.38 -16.98 19.81
N THR A 138 16.57 -16.15 19.16
CA THR A 138 15.11 -16.25 19.18
C THR A 138 14.64 -17.02 17.93
N LEU A 139 14.04 -18.19 18.12
CA LEU A 139 13.36 -18.94 17.08
C LEU A 139 11.98 -18.34 16.84
N LEU A 140 11.78 -17.77 15.66
CA LEU A 140 10.57 -17.06 15.26
C LEU A 140 9.90 -17.79 14.11
N LYS A 141 8.63 -18.11 14.28
CA LYS A 141 7.75 -18.50 13.18
C LYS A 141 6.81 -17.35 12.90
N VAL A 142 6.95 -16.74 11.72
CA VAL A 142 6.27 -15.49 11.38
C VAL A 142 5.76 -15.52 9.96
N ARG A 143 4.66 -14.82 9.69
CA ARG A 143 4.19 -14.52 8.35
C ARG A 143 4.52 -13.06 8.03
N VAL A 144 5.33 -12.84 7.01
CA VAL A 144 5.88 -11.52 6.65
C VAL A 144 5.78 -11.29 5.14
N HIS A 145 6.03 -10.05 4.71
CA HIS A 145 6.19 -9.69 3.31
C HIS A 145 7.50 -10.24 2.75
N GLU A 146 7.63 -10.31 1.42
CA GLU A 146 8.79 -10.90 0.73
C GLU A 146 10.12 -10.24 1.14
N GLU A 147 10.14 -8.93 1.34
CA GLU A 147 11.34 -8.19 1.75
C GLU A 147 11.86 -8.67 3.11
N LEU A 148 11.00 -8.68 4.14
CA LEU A 148 11.39 -9.13 5.47
C LEU A 148 11.63 -10.65 5.51
N ALA A 149 10.95 -11.43 4.67
CA ALA A 149 11.27 -12.84 4.50
C ALA A 149 12.68 -13.04 3.94
N ALA A 150 13.11 -12.22 2.98
CA ALA A 150 14.46 -12.26 2.43
C ALA A 150 15.52 -11.87 3.48
N ASP A 151 15.23 -10.90 4.35
CA ASP A 151 16.09 -10.54 5.48
C ASP A 151 16.21 -11.68 6.52
N LEU A 152 15.15 -12.48 6.70
CA LEU A 152 15.09 -13.61 7.64
C LEU A 152 15.65 -14.91 7.04
N ALA A 153 15.67 -15.06 5.71
CA ALA A 153 16.10 -16.26 5.00
C ALA A 153 17.49 -16.80 5.40
N PRO A 154 18.51 -15.96 5.68
CA PRO A 154 19.82 -16.45 6.13
C PRO A 154 19.81 -17.17 7.49
N TYR A 155 18.75 -17.02 8.27
CA TYR A 155 18.63 -17.54 9.63
C TYR A 155 17.67 -18.74 9.72
N VAL A 156 17.18 -19.23 8.58
CA VAL A 156 16.35 -20.45 8.54
C VAL A 156 17.21 -21.63 9.03
N PRO A 157 16.79 -22.32 10.11
CA PRO A 157 17.53 -23.48 10.60
C PRO A 157 17.52 -24.58 9.54
N ALA A 158 18.64 -25.28 9.38
CA ALA A 158 18.71 -26.41 8.47
C ALA A 158 17.65 -27.46 8.85
N PRO A 159 16.98 -28.11 7.88
CA PRO A 159 15.99 -29.13 8.18
C PRO A 159 16.63 -30.22 9.05
N VAL A 160 15.98 -30.52 10.17
CA VAL A 160 16.38 -31.64 11.03
C VAL A 160 16.08 -32.91 10.25
N ALA A 161 17.13 -33.64 9.86
CA ALA A 161 17.06 -34.90 9.11
C ALA A 161 16.44 -36.05 9.91
#